data_AF-A0A949XVK1-F1
#
_entry.id   AF-A0A949XVK1-F1
#
_cell.length_a   1.000
_cell.length_b   1.000
_cell.length_c   1.000
_cell.angle_alpha   90.00
_cell.angle_beta   90.00
_cell.angle_gamma   90.00
#
_symmetry.space_group_name_H-M   'P 1'
#
loop_
_entity.id
_entity.type
_entity.pdbx_description
1 polymer ?
#
loop_
_entity_poly.entity_id
_entity_poly.type
_entity_poly.pdbx_seq_one_letter_code
_entity_poly.pdbx_strand_id
1 'polypeptide(L)'
;MTAIANFFRGRPVVPAVAALAAGAVLCLAAYLGVWKWMICRVEVPPGYSLLLRYKGPWPFGSVANAPEGTLVQTDARGRPLQVGILEAMPGPGRHFYSPLEYETDLVKDQIIPPGKLGVVVSKVGKPLPAGSYLVDEAGYHGILRKVLTPGRYRINSYAFDVKVVDVDACVEPSTRGQ
;
A
#
# COMPACT_ATOMS: atom_id res chain seq x y z
N MET A 1 3.98 31.88 67.90
CA MET A 1 3.11 31.10 66.98
C MET A 1 3.88 30.85 65.68
N THR A 2 4.95 30.03 65.73
CA THR A 2 5.91 29.94 64.60
C THR A 2 6.49 28.52 64.49
N ALA A 3 5.64 27.49 64.45
CA ALA A 3 6.10 26.10 64.39
C ALA A 3 5.23 25.19 63.49
N ILE A 4 4.54 25.75 62.50
CA ILE A 4 3.71 24.96 61.55
C ILE A 4 4.23 25.06 60.10
N ALA A 5 5.17 25.96 59.79
CA ALA A 5 5.53 26.27 58.40
C ALA A 5 6.62 25.38 57.74
N ASN A 6 7.21 24.41 58.45
CA ASN A 6 8.40 23.69 57.92
C ASN A 6 8.24 22.18 57.69
N PHE A 7 7.02 21.63 57.71
CA PHE A 7 6.82 20.18 57.57
C PHE A 7 6.75 19.67 56.12
N PHE A 8 6.74 20.55 55.11
CA PHE A 8 6.63 20.17 53.68
C PHE A 8 7.97 20.10 52.91
N ARG A 9 9.12 20.30 53.56
CA ARG A 9 10.43 20.16 52.93
C ARG A 9 10.99 18.75 53.15
N GLY A 10 11.02 17.94 52.10
CA GLY A 10 11.89 16.75 52.07
C GLY A 10 11.18 15.40 51.91
N ARG A 11 10.31 15.27 50.90
CA ARG A 11 9.95 13.95 50.39
C ARG A 11 10.93 13.57 49.25
N PRO A 12 11.95 12.71 49.49
CA PRO A 12 12.95 12.32 48.47
C PRO A 12 12.36 11.46 47.34
N VAL A 13 11.04 11.20 47.39
CA VAL A 13 10.31 10.48 46.36
C VAL A 13 10.26 11.24 45.02
N VAL A 14 10.33 12.57 45.00
CA VAL A 14 10.25 13.34 43.75
C VAL A 14 11.44 13.09 42.80
N PRO A 15 12.71 13.20 43.23
CA PRO A 15 13.85 12.90 42.34
C PRO A 15 13.96 11.40 42.00
N ALA A 16 13.60 10.50 42.93
CA ALA A 16 13.62 9.05 42.68
C ALA A 16 12.57 8.61 41.65
N VAL A 17 11.34 9.15 41.74
CA VAL A 17 10.27 8.90 40.75
C VAL A 17 10.63 9.50 39.39
N ALA A 18 11.26 10.68 39.36
CA ALA A 18 11.73 11.29 38.12
C ALA A 18 12.83 10.44 37.42
N ALA A 19 13.76 9.87 38.18
CA ALA A 19 14.81 9.00 37.63
C ALA A 19 14.23 7.69 37.05
N LEU A 20 13.27 7.07 37.74
CA LEU A 20 12.57 5.88 37.24
C LEU A 20 11.73 6.19 36.00
N ALA A 21 11.05 7.34 35.97
CA ALA A 21 10.29 7.78 34.80
C ALA A 21 11.19 8.04 33.59
N ALA A 22 12.34 8.71 33.79
CA ALA A 22 13.32 8.93 32.73
C ALA A 22 13.91 7.61 32.19
N GLY A 23 14.23 6.67 33.08
CA GLY A 23 14.66 5.32 32.69
C GLY A 23 13.60 4.57 31.87
N ALA A 24 12.34 4.62 32.30
CA ALA A 24 11.22 3.99 31.58
C ALA A 24 11.03 4.60 30.18
N VAL A 25 11.15 5.92 30.03
CA VAL A 25 11.04 6.61 28.73
C VAL A 25 12.18 6.20 27.80
N LEU A 26 13.42 6.11 28.30
CA LEU A 26 14.57 5.65 27.51
C LEU A 26 14.40 4.20 27.05
N CYS A 27 13.95 3.31 27.94
CA CYS A 27 13.65 1.92 27.60
C CYS A 27 12.54 1.82 26.54
N LEU A 28 11.47 2.61 26.67
CA LEU A 28 10.39 2.65 25.68
C LEU A 28 10.89 3.18 24.33
N ALA A 29 11.69 4.24 24.32
CA ALA A 29 12.26 4.78 23.09
C ALA A 29 13.20 3.78 22.39
N ALA A 30 14.04 3.07 23.15
CA ALA A 30 14.87 2.00 22.62
C ALA A 30 14.02 0.85 22.07
N TYR A 31 12.98 0.42 22.81
CA TYR A 31 12.06 -0.62 22.36
C TYR A 31 11.34 -0.23 21.06
N LEU A 32 10.78 0.98 20.98
CA LEU A 32 10.11 1.49 19.77
C LEU A 32 11.09 1.67 18.61
N GLY A 33 12.33 2.11 18.87
CA GLY A 33 13.37 2.23 17.87
C GLY A 33 13.76 0.87 17.29
N VAL A 34 14.03 -0.11 18.15
CA VAL A 34 14.34 -1.49 17.75
C VAL A 34 13.15 -2.11 17.03
N TRP A 35 11.94 -1.97 17.56
CA TRP A 35 10.71 -2.46 16.92
C TRP A 35 10.54 -1.87 15.52
N LYS A 36 10.61 -0.54 15.39
CA LYS A 36 10.42 0.15 14.11
C LYS A 36 11.49 -0.20 13.09
N TRP A 37 12.71 -0.48 13.51
CA TRP A 37 13.80 -0.83 12.59
C TRP A 37 13.90 -2.32 12.26
N MET A 38 13.62 -3.19 13.23
CA MET A 38 13.77 -4.64 13.06
C MET A 38 12.52 -5.31 12.51
N ILE A 39 11.33 -4.83 12.91
CA ILE A 39 10.06 -5.50 12.60
C ILE A 39 9.30 -4.76 11.50
N CYS A 40 9.34 -3.43 11.49
CA CYS A 40 8.67 -2.67 10.43
C CYS A 40 9.48 -2.54 9.13
N ARG A 41 10.74 -3.00 9.09
CA ARG A 41 11.58 -2.92 7.89
C ARG A 41 11.22 -4.06 6.94
N VAL A 42 10.73 -3.69 5.76
CA VAL A 42 10.46 -4.63 4.67
C VAL A 42 11.31 -4.25 3.46
N GLU A 43 12.01 -5.24 2.91
CA GLU A 43 12.87 -5.06 1.74
C GLU A 43 12.28 -5.74 0.53
N VAL A 44 12.13 -4.97 -0.54
CA VAL A 44 11.54 -5.44 -1.79
C VAL A 44 12.68 -5.72 -2.78
N PRO A 45 12.87 -6.98 -3.19
CA PRO A 45 13.89 -7.34 -4.17
C PRO A 45 13.56 -6.75 -5.56
N PRO A 46 14.58 -6.55 -6.41
CA PRO A 46 14.36 -6.10 -7.77
C PRO A 46 13.57 -7.16 -8.55
N GLY A 47 12.48 -6.76 -9.19
CA GLY A 47 11.59 -7.68 -9.92
C GLY A 47 10.22 -7.81 -9.28
N TYR A 48 10.11 -7.35 -8.03
CA TYR A 48 8.92 -7.45 -7.23
C TYR A 48 8.41 -6.05 -6.91
N SER A 49 7.10 -5.99 -6.68
CA SER A 49 6.39 -4.86 -6.12
C SER A 49 5.62 -5.33 -4.90
N LEU A 50 5.41 -4.41 -3.97
CA LEU A 50 4.77 -4.74 -2.72
C LEU A 50 3.28 -4.42 -2.84
N LEU A 51 2.46 -5.44 -2.59
CA LEU A 51 1.02 -5.30 -2.52
C LEU A 51 0.64 -5.04 -1.07
N LEU A 52 0.07 -3.87 -0.82
CA LEU A 52 -0.31 -3.43 0.51
C LEU A 52 -1.81 -3.61 0.73
N ARG A 53 -2.16 -4.35 1.77
CA ARG A 53 -3.50 -4.34 2.35
C ARG A 53 -3.45 -3.63 3.70
N TYR A 54 -4.11 -2.49 3.81
CA TYR A 54 -4.27 -1.77 5.07
C TYR A 54 -5.41 -2.38 5.87
N LYS A 55 -5.11 -2.81 7.11
CA LYS A 55 -6.06 -3.43 8.06
C LYS A 55 -6.78 -2.40 8.93
N GLY A 56 -6.21 -1.21 9.06
CA GLY A 56 -6.73 -0.14 9.90
C GLY A 56 -5.71 0.34 10.93
N PRO A 57 -6.02 1.45 11.61
CA PRO A 57 -5.13 2.01 12.61
C PRO A 57 -5.17 1.16 13.88
N TRP A 58 -3.99 0.78 14.36
CA TRP A 58 -3.79 0.14 15.66
C TRP A 58 -3.08 1.14 16.58
N PRO A 59 -3.40 1.27 17.89
CA PRO A 59 -4.39 0.53 18.69
C PRO A 59 -5.76 1.23 18.86
N PHE A 60 -5.90 2.51 18.49
CA PHE A 60 -7.14 3.27 18.64
C PHE A 60 -7.48 4.02 17.34
N GLY A 61 -8.74 3.92 16.93
CA GLY A 61 -9.28 4.53 15.71
C GLY A 61 -10.01 3.50 14.85
N SER A 62 -11.13 3.92 14.25
CA SER A 62 -11.81 3.14 13.22
C SER A 62 -11.84 3.98 11.95
N VAL A 63 -11.37 3.37 10.86
CA VAL A 63 -11.44 3.95 9.52
C VAL A 63 -12.50 3.14 8.77
N ALA A 64 -13.29 3.80 7.92
CA ALA A 64 -14.29 3.11 7.12
C ALA A 64 -13.64 2.07 6.19
N ASN A 65 -14.30 0.92 6.03
CA ASN A 65 -13.87 -0.09 5.08
C ASN A 65 -14.18 0.37 3.65
N ALA A 66 -13.28 0.10 2.72
CA ALA A 66 -13.50 0.39 1.32
C ALA A 66 -14.71 -0.40 0.81
N PRO A 67 -15.60 0.22 0.01
CA PRO A 67 -16.63 -0.50 -0.72
C PRO A 67 -15.99 -1.62 -1.55
N GLU A 68 -16.66 -2.78 -1.59
CA GLU A 68 -16.18 -3.91 -2.37
C GLU A 68 -15.94 -3.50 -3.83
N GLY A 69 -14.80 -3.92 -4.39
CA GLY A 69 -14.42 -3.56 -5.75
C GLY A 69 -13.84 -2.16 -5.92
N THR A 70 -13.49 -1.44 -4.85
CA THR A 70 -12.75 -0.16 -4.93
C THR A 70 -11.37 -0.28 -4.31
N LEU A 71 -10.34 0.20 -5.02
CA LEU A 71 -8.99 0.33 -4.46
C LEU A 71 -8.90 1.54 -3.54
N VAL A 72 -8.17 1.38 -2.44
CA VAL A 72 -7.94 2.44 -1.47
C VAL A 72 -6.96 3.44 -2.07
N GLN A 73 -7.45 4.67 -2.30
CA GLN A 73 -6.60 5.79 -2.65
C GLN A 73 -5.81 6.26 -1.44
N THR A 74 -4.60 6.74 -1.73
CA THR A 74 -3.70 7.33 -0.76
C THR A 74 -3.81 8.85 -0.83
N ASP A 75 -4.01 9.51 0.31
CA ASP A 75 -4.06 10.97 0.38
C ASP A 75 -2.70 11.60 0.02
N ALA A 76 -2.65 12.91 -0.21
CA ALA A 76 -1.42 13.65 -0.51
C ALA A 76 -0.33 13.51 0.58
N ARG A 77 -0.73 13.11 1.80
CA ARG A 77 0.17 12.82 2.93
C ARG A 77 0.66 11.37 3.00
N GLY A 78 0.33 10.54 2.02
CA GLY A 78 0.74 9.13 2.01
C GLY A 78 -0.08 8.22 2.93
N ARG A 79 -1.23 8.69 3.46
CA ARG A 79 -2.08 7.89 4.37
C ARG A 79 -3.26 7.28 3.62
N PRO A 80 -3.60 6.01 3.86
CA PRO A 80 -4.78 5.39 3.29
C PRO A 80 -6.03 6.02 3.90
N LEU A 81 -6.99 6.43 3.05
CA LEU A 81 -8.26 6.99 3.52
C LEU A 81 -9.21 5.93 4.09
N GLN A 82 -9.08 4.68 3.64
CA GLN A 82 -10.00 3.58 3.91
C GLN A 82 -9.23 2.30 4.22
N VAL A 83 -9.86 1.36 4.92
CA VAL A 83 -9.33 0.00 5.12
C VAL A 83 -9.51 -0.79 3.82
N GLY A 84 -8.48 -1.51 3.36
CA GLY A 84 -8.52 -2.23 2.08
C GLY A 84 -7.19 -2.32 1.35
N ILE A 85 -7.25 -2.78 0.10
CA ILE A 85 -6.08 -2.94 -0.77
C ILE A 85 -5.73 -1.58 -1.38
N LEU A 86 -4.47 -1.17 -1.26
CA LEU A 86 -4.01 0.10 -1.80
C LEU A 86 -3.87 0.04 -3.32
N GLU A 87 -4.14 1.17 -3.96
CA GLU A 87 -3.88 1.34 -5.40
C GLU A 87 -2.39 1.42 -5.71
N ALA A 88 -1.65 2.17 -4.89
CA ALA A 88 -0.22 2.35 -5.07
C ALA A 88 0.55 1.10 -4.60
N MET A 89 1.33 0.52 -5.51
CA MET A 89 2.30 -0.53 -5.18
C MET A 89 3.70 0.09 -5.07
N PRO A 90 4.31 0.09 -3.87
CA PRO A 90 5.70 0.51 -3.72
C PRO A 90 6.63 -0.40 -4.53
N GLY A 91 7.54 0.24 -5.27
CA GLY A 91 8.55 -0.46 -6.07
C GLY A 91 9.70 -1.04 -5.23
N PRO A 92 10.75 -1.53 -5.89
CA PRO A 92 11.91 -2.11 -5.22
C PRO A 92 12.60 -1.08 -4.33
N GLY A 93 13.06 -1.51 -3.16
CA GLY A 93 13.67 -0.64 -2.17
C GLY A 93 13.32 -1.04 -0.74
N ARG A 94 13.74 -0.19 0.21
CA ARG A 94 13.44 -0.36 1.63
C ARG A 94 12.22 0.45 2.00
N HIS A 95 11.19 -0.22 2.48
CA HIS A 95 9.97 0.40 2.98
C HIS A 95 9.75 0.08 4.44
N PHE A 96 9.05 0.99 5.14
CA PHE A 96 8.73 0.82 6.55
C PHE A 96 7.23 0.69 6.72
N TYR A 97 6.75 -0.55 6.90
CA TYR A 97 5.34 -0.86 7.14
C TYR A 97 5.22 -1.67 8.41
N SER A 98 4.32 -1.24 9.31
CA SER A 98 4.04 -1.97 10.53
C SER A 98 3.21 -3.22 10.19
N PRO A 99 3.64 -4.44 10.58
CA PRO A 99 2.86 -5.67 10.33
C PRO A 99 1.47 -5.69 10.99
N LEU A 100 1.26 -4.83 11.99
CA LEU A 100 -0.02 -4.68 12.69
C LEU A 100 -1.03 -3.87 11.87
N GLU A 101 -0.57 -2.87 11.12
CA GLU A 101 -1.41 -1.97 10.33
C GLU A 101 -1.53 -2.40 8.86
N TYR A 102 -0.45 -2.96 8.33
CA TYR A 102 -0.32 -3.33 6.93
C TYR A 102 0.02 -4.80 6.79
N GLU A 103 -0.58 -5.41 5.78
CA GLU A 103 -0.19 -6.70 5.26
C GLU A 103 0.52 -6.48 3.92
N THR A 104 1.65 -7.15 3.80
CA THR A 104 2.62 -6.94 2.73
C THR A 104 2.77 -8.24 1.97
N ASP A 105 2.26 -8.28 0.75
CA ASP A 105 2.43 -9.42 -0.15
C ASP A 105 3.42 -9.06 -1.26
N LEU A 106 4.42 -9.90 -1.49
CA LEU A 106 5.37 -9.70 -2.59
C LEU A 106 4.78 -10.26 -3.88
N VAL A 107 4.56 -9.37 -4.84
CA VAL A 107 4.03 -9.71 -6.17
C VAL A 107 5.10 -9.46 -7.22
N LYS A 108 5.24 -10.37 -8.19
CA LYS A 108 6.17 -10.19 -9.31
C LYS A 108 5.63 -9.16 -10.29
N ASP A 109 6.52 -8.31 -10.81
CA ASP A 109 6.15 -7.36 -11.85
C ASP A 109 5.82 -8.08 -13.16
N GLN A 110 4.81 -7.59 -13.87
CA GLN A 110 4.40 -8.14 -15.15
C GLN A 110 5.38 -7.69 -16.23
N ILE A 111 6.10 -8.63 -16.82
CA ILE A 111 7.00 -8.37 -17.95
C ILE A 111 6.30 -8.80 -19.23
N ILE A 112 6.13 -7.84 -20.14
CA ILE A 112 5.59 -8.07 -21.47
C ILE A 112 6.78 -8.14 -22.43
N PRO A 113 7.06 -9.31 -23.02
CA PRO A 113 8.18 -9.48 -23.93
C PRO A 113 7.97 -8.68 -25.24
N PRO A 114 9.05 -8.36 -25.96
CA PRO A 114 8.94 -7.75 -27.28
C PRO A 114 8.16 -8.65 -28.24
N GLY A 115 7.37 -8.05 -29.13
CA GLY A 115 6.50 -8.78 -30.06
C GLY A 115 5.17 -9.26 -29.45
N LYS A 116 4.89 -8.92 -28.18
CA LYS A 116 3.61 -9.19 -27.52
C LYS A 116 2.96 -7.91 -26.98
N LEU A 117 1.64 -7.94 -26.84
CA LEU A 117 0.85 -6.90 -26.19
C LEU A 117 0.13 -7.46 -24.97
N GLY A 118 0.03 -6.66 -23.91
CA GLY A 118 -0.76 -6.99 -22.74
C GLY A 118 -2.16 -6.39 -22.84
N VAL A 119 -3.18 -7.23 -22.97
CA VAL A 119 -4.57 -6.82 -22.79
C VAL A 119 -4.90 -6.85 -21.30
N VAL A 120 -5.33 -5.73 -20.74
CA VAL A 120 -5.62 -5.59 -19.30
C VAL A 120 -7.12 -5.65 -19.08
N VAL A 121 -7.54 -6.41 -18.08
CA VAL A 121 -8.93 -6.51 -17.62
C VAL A 121 -8.98 -6.01 -16.17
N SER A 122 -9.76 -4.97 -15.91
CA SER A 122 -10.04 -4.47 -14.57
C SER A 122 -11.14 -5.30 -13.91
N LYS A 123 -10.85 -5.87 -12.73
CA LYS A 123 -11.79 -6.57 -11.85
C LYS A 123 -12.51 -5.63 -10.88
N VAL A 124 -12.01 -4.41 -10.75
CA VAL A 124 -12.47 -3.40 -9.79
C VAL A 124 -13.09 -2.22 -10.51
N GLY A 125 -13.98 -1.51 -9.83
CA GLY A 125 -14.67 -0.34 -10.34
C GLY A 125 -16.17 -0.52 -10.54
N LYS A 126 -16.79 0.51 -11.10
CA LYS A 126 -18.22 0.52 -11.41
C LYS A 126 -18.52 -0.36 -12.63
N PRO A 127 -19.72 -0.95 -12.74
CA PRO A 127 -20.13 -1.62 -13.97
C PRO A 127 -20.15 -0.63 -15.14
N LEU A 128 -19.83 -1.11 -16.36
CA LEU A 128 -19.89 -0.25 -17.54
C LEU A 128 -21.33 0.22 -17.80
N PRO A 129 -21.50 1.46 -18.29
CA PRO A 129 -22.77 1.90 -18.82
C PRO A 129 -23.17 1.04 -20.02
N ALA A 130 -24.46 0.70 -20.09
CA ALA A 130 -25.01 -0.18 -21.12
C ALA A 130 -24.68 0.34 -22.53
N GLY A 131 -24.13 -0.52 -23.38
CA GLY A 131 -23.76 -0.21 -24.77
C GLY A 131 -22.26 -0.03 -25.03
N SER A 132 -21.41 -0.04 -23.99
CA SER A 132 -19.96 -0.03 -24.12
C SER A 132 -19.36 -1.35 -23.60
N TYR A 133 -18.46 -1.95 -24.37
CA TYR A 133 -17.74 -3.19 -23.99
C TYR A 133 -16.31 -2.93 -23.55
N LEU A 134 -15.73 -1.81 -24.00
CA LEU A 134 -14.38 -1.38 -23.68
C LEU A 134 -14.43 -0.25 -22.66
N VAL A 135 -13.55 -0.33 -21.68
CA VAL A 135 -13.35 0.70 -20.66
C VAL A 135 -12.40 1.76 -21.22
N ASP A 136 -12.93 2.97 -21.43
CA ASP A 136 -12.16 4.14 -21.84
C ASP A 136 -11.46 4.83 -20.64
N GLU A 137 -12.04 4.76 -19.43
CA GLU A 137 -11.55 5.43 -18.22
C GLU A 137 -11.14 4.46 -17.10
N ALA A 138 -10.07 4.78 -16.37
CA ALA A 138 -9.66 4.03 -15.19
C ALA A 138 -10.71 4.20 -14.07
N GLY A 139 -11.38 3.10 -13.68
CA GLY A 139 -12.43 3.12 -12.64
C GLY A 139 -13.68 2.30 -12.95
N TYR A 140 -13.75 1.70 -14.15
CA TYR A 140 -14.80 0.75 -14.53
C TYR A 140 -14.26 -0.69 -14.56
N HIS A 141 -15.12 -1.65 -14.22
CA HIS A 141 -14.85 -3.09 -14.30
C HIS A 141 -14.99 -3.56 -15.76
N GLY A 142 -13.93 -4.07 -16.39
CA GLY A 142 -14.00 -4.59 -17.76
C GLY A 142 -12.66 -4.58 -18.50
N ILE A 143 -12.71 -4.83 -19.81
CA ILE A 143 -11.52 -4.85 -20.66
C ILE A 143 -11.11 -3.41 -20.97
N LEU A 144 -9.86 -3.04 -20.67
CA LEU A 144 -9.34 -1.71 -20.98
C LEU A 144 -9.09 -1.57 -22.48
N ARG A 145 -9.46 -0.41 -23.04
CA ARG A 145 -9.14 -0.07 -24.43
C ARG A 145 -7.64 0.12 -24.64
N LYS A 146 -6.94 0.62 -23.62
CA LYS A 146 -5.49 0.83 -23.66
C LYS A 146 -4.77 -0.49 -23.42
N VAL A 147 -3.97 -0.91 -24.40
CA VAL A 147 -3.07 -2.05 -24.28
C VAL A 147 -1.74 -1.64 -23.65
N LEU A 148 -1.10 -2.59 -22.99
CA LEU A 148 0.26 -2.44 -22.51
C LEU A 148 1.24 -2.85 -23.62
N THR A 149 2.18 -1.96 -23.91
CA THR A 149 3.28 -2.21 -24.85
C THR A 149 4.33 -3.15 -24.24
N PRO A 150 5.30 -3.67 -25.01
CA PRO A 150 6.44 -4.37 -24.43
C PRO A 150 7.14 -3.53 -23.37
N GLY A 151 7.42 -4.13 -22.22
CA GLY A 151 7.95 -3.43 -21.07
C GLY A 151 7.66 -4.14 -19.75
N ARG A 152 8.09 -3.52 -18.65
CA ARG A 152 7.85 -4.02 -17.30
C ARG A 152 6.87 -3.11 -16.56
N TYR A 153 5.78 -3.69 -16.08
CA TYR A 153 4.70 -2.97 -15.43
C TYR A 153 4.47 -3.48 -14.01
N ARG A 154 4.19 -2.54 -13.11
CA ARG A 154 3.78 -2.83 -11.73
C ARG A 154 2.26 -2.82 -11.71
N ILE A 155 1.67 -4.01 -11.61
CA ILE A 155 0.23 -4.20 -11.76
C ILE A 155 -0.27 -4.91 -10.52
N ASN A 156 -1.32 -4.34 -9.92
CA ASN A 156 -1.98 -4.94 -8.78
C ASN A 156 -2.81 -6.15 -9.25
N SER A 157 -2.36 -7.36 -8.92
CA SER A 157 -3.00 -8.62 -9.32
C SER A 157 -4.42 -8.82 -8.76
N TYR A 158 -4.79 -8.13 -7.68
CA TYR A 158 -6.17 -8.14 -7.17
C TYR A 158 -7.10 -7.31 -8.05
N ALA A 159 -6.60 -6.19 -8.59
CA ALA A 159 -7.41 -5.26 -9.35
C ALA A 159 -7.43 -5.54 -10.85
N PHE A 160 -6.30 -6.01 -11.40
CA PHE A 160 -6.12 -6.14 -12.83
C PHE A 160 -5.62 -7.54 -13.18
N ASP A 161 -6.15 -8.09 -14.28
CA ASP A 161 -5.64 -9.28 -14.94
C ASP A 161 -5.01 -8.91 -16.28
N VAL A 162 -3.88 -9.52 -16.63
CA VAL A 162 -3.17 -9.23 -17.88
C VAL A 162 -3.08 -10.48 -18.73
N LYS A 163 -3.68 -10.43 -19.91
CA LYS A 163 -3.56 -11.46 -20.93
C LYS A 163 -2.55 -10.99 -21.97
N VAL A 164 -1.45 -11.73 -22.08
CA VAL A 164 -0.43 -11.46 -23.09
C VAL A 164 -0.86 -12.11 -24.40
N VAL A 165 -0.96 -11.30 -25.44
CA VAL A 165 -1.35 -11.69 -26.80
C VAL A 165 -0.17 -11.45 -27.72
N ASP A 166 0.12 -12.41 -28.59
CA ASP A 166 1.14 -12.27 -29.61
C ASP A 166 0.66 -11.28 -30.69
N VAL A 167 1.53 -10.33 -31.04
CA VAL A 167 1.28 -9.46 -32.20
C VAL A 167 1.95 -10.15 -33.36
N ASP A 168 1.18 -10.86 -34.17
CA ASP A 168 1.70 -11.36 -35.44
C ASP A 168 2.23 -10.14 -36.21
N ALA A 169 3.55 -10.16 -36.43
CA ALA A 169 4.29 -9.03 -36.98
C ALA A 169 3.67 -8.66 -38.33
N CYS A 170 3.09 -7.47 -38.40
CA CYS A 170 2.40 -6.94 -39.58
C CYS A 170 1.21 -7.81 -40.01
N VAL A 171 -0.01 -7.34 -39.72
CA VAL A 171 -1.09 -7.57 -40.68
C VAL A 171 -0.60 -6.91 -41.97
N GLU A 172 -0.13 -7.70 -42.92
CA GLU A 172 0.03 -7.21 -44.30
C GLU A 172 -1.32 -6.59 -44.69
N PRO A 173 -1.35 -5.39 -45.29
CA PRO A 173 -2.59 -4.71 -45.65
C PRO A 173 -3.42 -5.45 -46.74
N SER A 174 -3.11 -6.72 -47.03
CA SER A 174 -3.69 -7.51 -48.11
C SER A 174 -5.16 -7.90 -47.88
N THR A 175 -5.74 -7.68 -46.69
CA THR A 175 -7.16 -7.98 -46.41
C THR A 175 -8.07 -6.76 -46.28
N ARG A 176 -7.64 -5.56 -46.71
CA ARG A 176 -8.54 -4.38 -46.82
C ARG A 176 -9.33 -4.30 -48.14
N GLY A 177 -9.48 -5.42 -48.83
CA GLY A 177 -10.31 -5.51 -50.02
C GLY A 177 -10.66 -6.96 -50.34
N GLN A 178 -11.74 -7.46 -49.74
CA GLN A 178 -12.83 -8.19 -50.40
C GLN A 178 -14.13 -7.92 -49.66
#